data_AF-A0A349ULS3-F1
#
_entry.id   AF-A0A349ULS3-F1
#
_cell.length_a   1.000
_cell.length_b   1.000
_cell.length_c   1.000
_cell.angle_alpha   90.00
_cell.angle_beta   90.00
_cell.angle_gamma   90.00
#
_symmetry.space_group_name_H-M   'P 1'
#
loop_
_entity.id
_entity.type
_entity.pdbx_description
1 polymer ?
#
loop_
_entity_poly.entity_id
_entity_poly.type
_entity_poly.pdbx_seq_one_letter_code
_entity_poly.pdbx_strand_id
1 'polypeptide(L)' 'AEQQAAQREQEVQAIHAQARALNLQSTMLGAVPTALLNDRVLRVGEWVNGFRVAEIGASWCVVEKSGVQIRLMMKN' A
#
# COMPACT_ATOMS: atom_id res chain seq x y z
N ALA A 1 18.50 6.97 23.00
CA ALA A 1 17.14 7.38 22.59
C ALA A 1 17.13 7.98 21.18
N GLU A 2 18.06 8.88 20.84
CA GLU A 2 18.13 9.51 19.49
C GLU A 2 18.41 8.52 18.34
N GLN A 3 19.24 7.50 18.57
CA GLN A 3 19.58 6.51 17.53
C GLN A 3 18.37 5.67 17.07
N GLN A 4 17.43 5.37 17.98
CA GLN A 4 16.22 4.61 17.64
C GLN A 4 15.20 5.47 16.86
N ALA A 5 15.09 6.76 17.19
CA ALA A 5 14.21 7.68 16.46
C ALA A 5 14.69 7.84 15.01
N ALA A 6 16.00 8.09 14.82
CA ALA A 6 16.59 8.23 13.49
C ALA A 6 16.44 6.95 12.65
N GLN A 7 16.63 5.77 13.24
CA GLN A 7 16.42 4.49 12.54
C GLN A 7 14.97 4.30 12.12
N ARG A 8 14.01 4.63 12.99
CA ARG A 8 12.58 4.50 12.67
C ARG A 8 12.17 5.44 11.56
N GLU A 9 12.67 6.68 11.56
CA GLU A 9 12.44 7.64 10.48
C GLU A 9 13.00 7.12 9.15
N GLN A 10 14.22 6.58 9.15
CA GLN A 10 14.82 5.98 7.95
C GLN A 10 13.99 4.79 7.42
N GLU A 11 13.49 3.92 8.30
CA GLU A 11 12.63 2.80 7.92
C GLU A 11 11.33 3.29 7.29
N VAL A 12 10.64 4.26 7.91
CA VAL A 12 9.41 4.84 7.38
C VAL A 12 9.65 5.45 6.00
N GLN A 13 10.74 6.21 5.81
CA GLN A 13 11.09 6.78 4.52
C GLN A 13 11.37 5.71 3.45
N ALA A 14 12.06 4.62 3.82
CA ALA A 14 12.30 3.50 2.93
C ALA A 14 10.99 2.81 2.51
N ILE A 15 10.04 2.63 3.43
CA ILE A 15 8.71 2.08 3.14
C ILE A 15 7.94 3.00 2.18
N HIS A 16 7.96 4.31 2.41
CA HIS A 16 7.36 5.28 1.48
C HIS A 16 7.98 5.22 0.08
N ALA A 17 9.31 5.11 -0.02
CA ALA A 17 10.00 4.97 -1.30
C ALA A 17 9.60 3.67 -2.01
N GLN A 18 9.51 2.55 -1.30
CA GLN A 18 9.06 1.27 -1.85
C GLN A 18 7.60 1.32 -2.33
N ALA A 19 6.72 1.99 -1.59
CA ALA A 19 5.31 2.14 -1.98
C ALA A 19 5.14 2.95 -3.27
N ARG A 20 6.08 3.83 -3.64
CA ARG A 20 6.04 4.54 -4.94
C ARG A 20 6.16 3.60 -6.15
N ALA A 21 6.73 2.41 -5.96
CA ALA A 21 6.79 1.37 -6.98
C ALA A 21 5.49 0.56 -7.10
N LEU A 22 4.53 0.77 -6.19
CA LEU A 22 3.18 0.25 -6.34
C LEU A 22 2.39 1.22 -7.21
N ASN A 23 1.79 0.69 -8.27
CA ASN A 23 0.91 1.42 -9.14
C ASN A 23 -0.50 0.86 -9.03
N LEU A 24 -1.42 1.66 -8.48
CA LEU A 24 -2.83 1.33 -8.46
C LEU A 24 -3.41 1.64 -9.84
N GLN A 25 -3.67 0.60 -10.61
CA GLN A 25 -4.16 0.70 -11.98
C GLN A 25 -5.68 0.75 -12.06
N SER A 26 -6.37 0.05 -11.17
CA SER A 26 -7.84 0.01 -11.13
C SER A 26 -8.35 -0.47 -9.77
N THR A 27 -9.61 -0.17 -9.47
CA THR A 27 -10.35 -0.75 -8.35
C THR A 27 -11.73 -1.20 -8.81
N MET A 28 -12.21 -2.30 -8.24
CA MET A 28 -13.54 -2.83 -8.50
C MET A 28 -14.26 -3.00 -7.17
N LEU A 29 -15.21 -2.11 -6.92
CA LEU A 29 -16.06 -2.11 -5.73
C LEU A 29 -17.32 -2.96 -5.99
N GLY A 30 -17.16 -4.28 -5.98
CA GLY A 30 -18.27 -5.24 -5.98
C GLY A 30 -18.60 -5.74 -4.57
N ALA A 31 -19.33 -6.84 -4.47
CA ALA A 31 -19.58 -7.53 -3.20
C ALA A 31 -18.27 -7.91 -2.48
N VAL A 32 -17.19 -8.13 -3.24
CA VAL A 32 -15.83 -8.29 -2.74
C VAL A 32 -14.95 -7.25 -3.40
N PRO A 33 -14.53 -6.19 -2.67
CA PRO A 33 -13.64 -5.17 -3.20
C PRO A 33 -12.31 -5.77 -3.67
N THR A 34 -11.86 -5.37 -4.86
CA THR A 34 -10.58 -5.80 -5.45
C THR A 34 -9.83 -4.62 -6.05
N ALA A 35 -8.50 -4.67 -6.00
CA ALA A 35 -7.62 -3.64 -6.54
C ALA A 35 -6.62 -4.28 -7.51
N LEU A 36 -6.40 -3.65 -8.66
CA LEU A 36 -5.36 -4.04 -9.60
C LEU A 36 -4.09 -3.23 -9.26
N LEU A 37 -3.11 -3.91 -8.68
CA LEU A 37 -1.83 -3.35 -8.26
C LEU A 37 -0.70 -4.10 -8.98
N ASN A 38 0.11 -3.38 -9.75
CA ASN A 38 1.23 -3.96 -10.52
C ASN A 38 0.81 -5.22 -11.30
N ASP A 39 -0.27 -5.11 -12.08
CA ASP A 39 -0.83 -6.19 -12.91
C ASP A 39 -1.38 -7.41 -12.13
N ARG A 40 -1.55 -7.27 -10.81
CA ARG A 40 -2.13 -8.31 -9.95
C ARG A 40 -3.43 -7.83 -9.32
N VAL A 41 -4.47 -8.65 -9.45
CA VAL A 41 -5.74 -8.42 -8.76
C VAL A 41 -5.60 -8.90 -7.32
N LEU A 42 -5.82 -8.00 -6.37
CA LEU A 42 -5.67 -8.25 -4.95
C LEU A 42 -6.94 -7.89 -4.19
N ARG A 43 -7.19 -8.60 -3.10
CA ARG A 43 -8.26 -8.34 -2.13
C ARG A 43 -7.71 -7.80 -0.82
N VAL A 44 -8.59 -7.25 0.01
CA VAL A 44 -8.27 -6.93 1.40
C VAL A 44 -7.71 -8.15 2.11
N GLY A 45 -6.54 -7.98 2.73
CA GLY A 45 -5.81 -9.02 3.43
C GLY A 45 -4.68 -9.68 2.64
N GLU A 46 -4.66 -9.55 1.31
CA GLU A 46 -3.61 -10.12 0.45
C GLU A 46 -2.36 -9.25 0.40
N TRP A 47 -1.26 -9.82 -0.10
CA TRP A 47 0.08 -9.20 -0.06
C TRP A 47 0.67 -8.95 -1.45
N VAL A 48 1.36 -7.83 -1.61
CA VAL A 48 2.13 -7.45 -2.80
C VAL A 48 3.40 -6.69 -2.42
N ASN A 49 4.56 -7.12 -2.92
CA ASN A 49 5.86 -6.50 -2.65
C ASN A 49 6.14 -6.23 -1.15
N GLY A 50 5.64 -7.12 -0.28
CA GLY A 50 5.76 -7.00 1.17
C GLY A 50 4.80 -6.00 1.83
N PHE A 51 3.81 -5.50 1.10
CA PHE A 51 2.70 -4.71 1.62
C PHE A 51 1.42 -5.54 1.67
N ARG A 52 0.65 -5.42 2.74
CA ARG A 52 -0.69 -6.01 2.87
C ARG A 52 -1.73 -5.01 2.41
N VAL A 53 -2.70 -5.43 1.63
CA VAL A 53 -3.87 -4.59 1.31
C VAL A 53 -4.75 -4.51 2.55
N ALA A 54 -4.89 -3.31 3.12
CA ALA A 54 -5.70 -3.06 4.30
C ALA A 54 -7.12 -2.63 3.94
N GLU A 55 -7.27 -1.82 2.89
CA GLU A 55 -8.58 -1.29 2.48
C GLU A 55 -8.57 -0.95 0.98
N ILE A 56 -9.73 -1.07 0.33
CA ILE A 56 -9.91 -0.75 -1.08
C ILE A 56 -11.12 0.17 -1.22
N GLY A 57 -10.91 1.36 -1.79
CA GLY A 57 -11.94 2.33 -2.14
C GLY A 57 -12.05 2.53 -3.65
N ALA A 58 -12.90 3.49 -4.06
CA ALA A 58 -13.31 3.63 -5.47
C ALA A 58 -12.21 4.12 -6.43
N SER A 59 -11.20 4.80 -5.90
CA SER A 59 -10.08 5.37 -6.67
C SER A 59 -8.78 5.34 -5.86
N TRP A 60 -8.78 4.57 -4.78
CA TRP A 60 -7.70 4.52 -3.83
C TRP A 60 -7.63 3.16 -3.15
N CYS A 61 -6.47 2.82 -2.61
CA CYS A 61 -6.22 1.61 -1.85
C CYS A 61 -5.27 1.94 -0.70
N VAL A 62 -5.51 1.40 0.49
CA VAL A 62 -4.58 1.51 1.62
C VAL A 62 -3.79 0.21 1.70
N VAL A 63 -2.47 0.36 1.72
CA VAL A 63 -1.53 -0.74 1.91
C VAL A 63 -0.72 -0.53 3.18
N GLU A 64 -0.39 -1.60 3.87
CA GLU A 64 0.33 -1.57 5.14
C GLU A 64 1.62 -2.39 5.07
N LYS A 65 2.70 -1.87 5.65
CA LYS A 65 3.95 -2.59 5.85
C LYS A 65 4.62 -2.15 7.14
N SER A 66 5.02 -3.10 7.99
CA SER A 66 5.65 -2.84 9.30
C SER A 66 4.85 -1.84 10.16
N GLY A 67 3.51 -1.85 10.08
CA GLY A 67 2.63 -0.92 10.80
C GLY A 67 2.56 0.49 10.21
N VAL A 68 3.20 0.76 9.08
CA VAL A 68 3.06 2.01 8.32
C VAL A 68 1.99 1.82 7.25
N GLN A 69 0.95 2.66 7.29
CA GLN A 69 -0.14 2.65 6.31
C GLN A 69 0.08 3.73 5.26
N ILE A 70 -0.05 3.35 4.00
CA ILE A 70 0.13 4.22 2.85
C ILE A 70 -1.10 4.14 1.97
N ARG A 71 -1.68 5.30 1.69
CA ARG A 71 -2.77 5.44 0.74
C ARG A 71 -2.22 5.62 -0.66
N LEU A 72 -2.50 4.66 -1.53
CA LEU A 72 -2.26 4.73 -2.96
C LEU A 72 -3.48 5.34 -3.63
N MET A 73 -3.24 6.30 -4.52
CA MET A 73 -4.26 6.86 -5.40
C MET A 73 -4.09 6.28 -6.79
N MET A 74 -5.19 6.07 -7.52
CA MET A 74 -5.09 5.83 -8.96
C MET A 74 -4.42 7.03 -9.61
N LYS A 75 -3.43 6.75 -10.46
CA LYS A 75 -2.86 7.78 -11.33
C LYS A 75 -3.73 7.82 -12.58
N ASN A 76 -4.45 8.92 -12.77
CA ASN A 76 -5.14 9.22 -14.02
C ASN A 76 -4.15 9.39 -15.17
#